data_AF-A0A6J1I406-F1
#
_entry.id   AF-A0A6J1I406-F1
#
_cell.length_a   1.000
_cell.length_b   1.000
_cell.length_c   1.000
_cell.angle_alpha   90.00
_cell.angle_beta   90.00
_cell.angle_gamma   90.00
#
_symmetry.space_group_name_H-M   'P 1'
#
loop_
_entity.id
_entity.type
_entity.pdbx_description
1 polymer ?
#
loop_
_entity_poly.entity_id
_entity_poly.type
_entity_poly.pdbx_seq_one_letter_code
_entity_poly.pdbx_strand_id
1 'polypeptide(L)'
;MVLQEESMRKGPWTEQEDFQLVCFVGLFGDRRWDFIAKVSGLKRTGKSCRLRWVNYLHPGLKRGKITPHEERLILDLHSKWGNRWSRIARKLPGRTDNEIKNFWRTHMRKVVKAASHDHVVVSPSSSAQIIEIGEELLDRREEEEDGYSMDDIWRDIDDQSNVINQVCDQSNFECGPMSMSMPPWDYGEYSPWTVVEEENKVFDYGEAVALS
;
A
#
# COMPACT_ATOMS: atom_id res chain seq x y z
N MET A 1 5.44 34.95 19.54
CA MET A 1 4.94 34.50 18.23
C MET A 1 4.49 33.07 18.41
N VAL A 2 3.20 32.80 18.29
CA VAL A 2 2.67 31.43 18.43
C VAL A 2 3.10 30.68 17.17
N LEU A 3 3.95 29.67 17.31
CA LEU A 3 4.19 28.70 16.25
C LEU A 3 2.87 27.93 16.10
N GLN A 4 2.07 28.34 15.14
CA GLN A 4 0.84 27.66 14.78
C GLN A 4 1.25 26.26 14.34
N GLU A 5 0.96 25.26 15.15
CA GLU A 5 1.06 23.85 14.74
C GLU A 5 0.16 23.71 13.51
N GLU A 6 0.77 23.72 12.33
CA GLU A 6 0.06 23.60 11.08
C GLU A 6 -0.46 22.17 10.98
N SER A 7 -1.68 21.98 11.46
CA SER A 7 -2.38 20.69 11.39
C SER A 7 -2.37 20.16 9.96
N MET A 8 -2.04 18.87 9.80
CA MET A 8 -2.01 18.23 8.49
C MET A 8 -3.38 18.33 7.82
N ARG A 9 -3.38 18.77 6.56
CA ARG A 9 -4.60 18.99 5.79
C ARG A 9 -5.22 17.64 5.42
N LYS A 10 -6.47 17.45 5.85
CA LYS A 10 -7.34 16.35 5.42
C LYS A 10 -8.28 16.87 4.32
N GLY A 11 -8.67 15.99 3.39
CA GLY A 11 -9.59 16.32 2.30
C GLY A 11 -8.98 16.23 0.89
N PRO A 12 -9.72 16.67 -0.14
CA PRO A 12 -9.33 16.49 -1.54
C PRO A 12 -8.04 17.24 -1.87
N TRP A 13 -7.27 16.66 -2.80
CA TRP A 13 -6.07 17.28 -3.35
C TRP A 13 -6.45 18.44 -4.26
N THR A 14 -5.79 19.58 -4.09
CA THR A 14 -5.95 20.71 -5.01
C THR A 14 -4.98 20.59 -6.18
N GLU A 15 -5.26 21.30 -7.27
CA GLU A 15 -4.37 21.32 -8.44
C GLU A 15 -2.98 21.90 -8.10
N GLN A 16 -2.92 22.85 -7.17
CA GLN A 16 -1.65 23.40 -6.70
C GLN A 16 -0.83 22.36 -5.92
N GLU A 17 -1.49 21.59 -5.05
CA GLU A 17 -0.85 20.48 -4.33
C GLU A 17 -0.33 19.42 -5.32
N ASP A 18 -1.14 19.09 -6.33
CA ASP A 18 -0.77 18.12 -7.37
C ASP A 18 0.42 18.59 -8.20
N PHE A 19 0.42 19.84 -8.67
CA PHE A 19 1.54 20.41 -9.43
C PHE A 19 2.83 20.37 -8.61
N GLN A 20 2.75 20.78 -7.35
CA GLN A 20 3.89 20.74 -6.44
C GLN A 20 4.41 19.32 -6.24
N LEU A 21 3.52 18.35 -6.02
CA LEU A 21 3.91 16.94 -5.90
C LEU A 21 4.60 16.44 -7.17
N VAL A 22 4.06 16.75 -8.36
CA VAL A 22 4.68 16.38 -9.65
C VAL A 22 6.07 16.97 -9.81
N CYS A 23 6.26 18.25 -9.51
CA CYS A 23 7.56 18.91 -9.61
C CYS A 23 8.60 18.22 -8.69
N PHE A 24 8.25 18.01 -7.42
CA PHE A 24 9.18 17.43 -6.45
C PHE A 24 9.50 15.95 -6.74
N VAL A 25 8.53 15.18 -7.23
CA VAL A 25 8.79 13.81 -7.69
C VAL A 25 9.71 13.82 -8.92
N GLY A 26 9.53 14.77 -9.85
CA GLY A 26 10.43 14.94 -10.99
C GLY A 26 11.88 15.28 -10.60
N LEU A 27 12.07 16.02 -9.50
CA LEU A 27 13.40 16.41 -9.01
C LEU A 27 14.09 15.33 -8.17
N PHE A 28 13.34 14.62 -7.31
CA PHE A 28 13.90 13.74 -6.28
C PHE A 28 13.61 12.25 -6.48
N GLY A 29 12.83 11.90 -7.51
CA GLY A 29 12.31 10.55 -7.76
C GLY A 29 11.12 10.18 -6.87
N ASP A 30 10.56 9.00 -7.08
CA ASP A 30 9.31 8.51 -6.48
C ASP A 30 9.52 7.46 -5.37
N ARG A 31 10.69 7.47 -4.72
CA ARG A 31 11.05 6.47 -3.68
C ARG A 31 10.97 7.00 -2.25
N ARG A 32 11.23 8.29 -2.04
CA ARG A 32 11.42 8.89 -0.70
C ARG A 32 10.24 9.81 -0.34
N TRP A 33 9.07 9.22 -0.14
CA TRP A 33 7.82 9.98 0.02
C TRP A 33 7.76 10.89 1.23
N ASP A 34 8.30 10.47 2.38
CA ASP A 34 8.34 11.32 3.58
C ASP A 34 9.27 12.52 3.40
N PHE A 35 10.39 12.31 2.71
CA PHE A 35 11.28 13.39 2.32
C PHE A 35 10.55 14.36 1.37
N ILE A 36 9.89 13.85 0.32
CA ILE A 36 9.14 14.66 -0.64
C ILE A 36 8.06 15.48 0.06
N ALA A 37 7.28 14.88 0.96
CA ALA A 37 6.27 15.59 1.74
C ALA A 37 6.89 16.74 2.55
N LYS A 38 8.02 16.49 3.23
CA LYS A 38 8.72 17.50 4.02
C LYS A 38 9.31 18.64 3.18
N VAL A 39 10.01 18.32 2.09
CA VAL A 39 10.70 19.35 1.29
C VAL A 39 9.79 20.10 0.34
N SER A 40 8.66 19.51 -0.05
CA SER A 40 7.67 20.19 -0.87
C SER A 40 6.91 21.26 -0.10
N GLY A 41 6.90 21.22 1.24
CA GLY A 41 6.05 22.11 2.03
C GLY A 41 4.56 21.79 1.90
N LEU A 42 4.22 20.61 1.35
CA LEU A 42 2.85 20.10 1.35
C LEU A 42 2.44 19.78 2.78
N LYS A 43 1.23 20.22 3.16
CA LYS A 43 0.63 19.87 4.46
C LYS A 43 0.02 18.45 4.44
N ARG A 44 0.73 17.48 3.84
CA ARG A 44 0.31 16.09 3.60
C ARG A 44 1.37 15.11 4.10
N THR A 45 0.97 13.89 4.46
CA THR A 45 1.91 12.82 4.83
C THR A 45 2.57 12.20 3.59
N GLY A 46 3.75 11.60 3.75
CA GLY A 46 4.40 10.84 2.68
C GLY A 46 3.52 9.72 2.13
N LYS A 47 2.80 9.00 2.99
CA LYS A 47 1.78 8.00 2.57
C LYS A 47 0.73 8.61 1.64
N SER A 48 0.21 9.80 1.97
CA SER A 48 -0.78 10.50 1.15
C SER A 48 -0.19 10.91 -0.20
N CYS A 49 1.03 11.46 -0.22
CA CYS A 49 1.76 11.81 -1.44
C CYS A 49 1.95 10.59 -2.34
N ARG A 50 2.43 9.47 -1.80
CA ARG A 50 2.58 8.21 -2.54
C ARG A 50 1.26 7.78 -3.16
N LEU A 51 0.21 7.70 -2.34
CA LEU A 51 -1.11 7.25 -2.79
C LEU A 51 -1.66 8.14 -3.89
N ARG A 52 -1.49 9.46 -3.78
CA ARG A 52 -1.91 10.42 -4.81
C ARG A 52 -1.14 10.22 -6.11
N TRP A 53 0.18 10.06 -6.01
CA TRP A 53 1.04 9.85 -7.16
C TRP A 53 0.66 8.59 -7.93
N VAL A 54 0.66 7.43 -7.26
CA VAL A 54 0.46 6.12 -7.92
C VAL A 54 -0.94 5.94 -8.48
N ASN A 55 -1.96 6.62 -7.95
CA ASN A 55 -3.35 6.48 -8.40
C ASN A 55 -3.82 7.55 -9.37
N TYR A 56 -3.20 8.72 -9.41
CA TYR A 56 -3.75 9.85 -10.16
C TYR A 56 -2.72 10.62 -11.00
N LEU A 57 -1.50 10.80 -10.51
CA LEU A 57 -0.53 11.73 -11.14
C LEU A 57 0.52 11.03 -12.00
N HIS A 58 0.78 9.74 -11.74
CA HIS A 58 1.80 9.00 -12.48
C HIS A 58 1.49 8.99 -13.99
N PRO A 59 2.45 9.34 -14.87
CA PRO A 59 2.20 9.51 -16.30
C PRO A 59 1.81 8.21 -17.02
N GLY A 60 2.16 7.05 -16.47
CA GLY A 60 1.80 5.75 -17.01
C GLY A 60 0.33 5.33 -16.81
N LEU A 61 -0.50 6.16 -16.17
CA LEU A 61 -1.90 5.84 -15.89
C LEU A 61 -2.80 6.16 -17.10
N LYS A 62 -3.70 5.23 -17.42
CA LYS A 62 -4.74 5.44 -18.44
C LYS A 62 -5.87 6.29 -17.86
N ARG A 63 -6.18 7.39 -18.55
CA ARG A 63 -7.29 8.28 -18.18
C ARG A 63 -8.58 7.81 -18.87
N GLY A 64 -9.65 7.69 -18.11
CA GLY A 64 -10.99 7.42 -18.63
C GLY A 64 -11.62 6.12 -18.12
N LYS A 65 -12.81 5.80 -18.65
CA LYS A 65 -13.60 4.63 -18.25
C LYS A 65 -12.88 3.34 -18.62
N ILE A 66 -13.20 2.27 -17.90
CA ILE A 66 -12.74 0.91 -18.24
C ILE A 66 -13.44 0.48 -19.53
N THR A 67 -12.64 -0.05 -20.45
CA THR A 67 -13.13 -0.49 -21.76
C THR A 67 -13.81 -1.86 -21.67
N PRO A 68 -14.77 -2.21 -22.54
CA PRO A 68 -15.43 -3.52 -22.50
C PRO A 68 -14.49 -4.73 -22.63
N HIS A 69 -13.28 -4.52 -23.15
CA HIS A 69 -12.23 -5.54 -23.15
C HIS A 69 -11.59 -5.68 -21.76
N GLU A 70 -11.20 -4.56 -21.14
CA GLU A 70 -10.70 -4.54 -19.76
C GLU A 70 -11.76 -5.08 -18.78
N GLU A 71 -13.05 -4.76 -18.97
CA GLU A 71 -14.15 -5.28 -18.14
C GLU A 71 -14.19 -6.81 -18.14
N ARG A 72 -14.19 -7.44 -19.32
CA ARG A 72 -14.17 -8.91 -19.45
C ARG A 72 -12.93 -9.51 -18.77
N LEU A 73 -11.77 -8.89 -18.98
CA LEU A 73 -10.54 -9.36 -18.37
C LEU A 73 -10.59 -9.25 -16.84
N ILE A 74 -11.17 -8.18 -16.29
CA ILE A 74 -11.35 -8.03 -14.84
C ILE A 74 -12.26 -9.13 -14.30
N LEU A 75 -13.39 -9.42 -14.95
CA LEU A 75 -14.32 -10.47 -14.53
C LEU A 75 -13.65 -11.86 -14.56
N ASP A 76 -12.93 -12.18 -15.64
CA ASP A 76 -12.24 -13.46 -15.80
C ASP A 76 -11.13 -13.65 -14.75
N LEU A 77 -10.36 -12.59 -14.49
CA LEU A 77 -9.27 -12.64 -13.50
C LEU A 77 -9.80 -12.67 -12.06
N HIS A 78 -10.89 -11.96 -11.77
CA HIS A 78 -11.55 -12.02 -10.48
C HIS A 78 -12.14 -13.41 -10.21
N SER A 79 -12.78 -14.04 -11.21
CA SER A 79 -13.25 -15.43 -11.08
C SER A 79 -12.11 -16.42 -10.75
N LYS A 80 -10.89 -16.17 -11.26
CA LYS A 80 -9.71 -17.00 -11.00
C LYS A 80 -9.03 -16.68 -9.67
N TRP A 81 -8.97 -15.41 -9.28
CA TRP A 81 -8.09 -14.95 -8.19
C TRP A 81 -8.80 -14.25 -7.03
N GLY A 82 -10.11 -14.06 -7.08
CA GLY A 82 -10.87 -13.31 -6.10
C GLY A 82 -10.39 -11.86 -5.98
N ASN A 83 -10.46 -11.32 -4.76
CA ASN A 83 -10.17 -9.91 -4.44
C ASN A 83 -8.66 -9.57 -4.43
N ARG A 84 -7.82 -10.29 -5.18
CA ARG A 84 -6.39 -9.99 -5.31
C ARG A 84 -6.13 -8.84 -6.28
N TRP A 85 -6.58 -7.63 -5.93
CA TRP A 85 -6.61 -6.46 -6.83
C TRP A 85 -5.24 -6.09 -7.40
N SER A 86 -4.19 -6.10 -6.56
CA SER A 86 -2.82 -5.86 -7.01
C SER A 86 -2.37 -6.87 -8.08
N ARG A 87 -2.73 -8.15 -7.92
CA ARG A 87 -2.39 -9.21 -8.87
C ARG A 87 -3.18 -9.05 -10.18
N ILE A 88 -4.44 -8.66 -10.10
CA ILE A 88 -5.28 -8.38 -11.28
C ILE A 88 -4.73 -7.14 -12.02
N ALA A 89 -4.35 -6.08 -11.32
CA ALA A 89 -3.80 -4.86 -11.89
C ALA A 89 -2.52 -5.10 -12.72
N ARG A 90 -1.67 -6.05 -12.31
CA ARG A 90 -0.49 -6.45 -13.09
C ARG A 90 -0.82 -6.94 -14.51
N LYS A 91 -2.04 -7.42 -14.76
CA LYS A 91 -2.50 -7.87 -16.08
C LYS A 91 -3.20 -6.78 -16.89
N LEU A 92 -3.41 -5.59 -16.32
CA LEU A 92 -4.11 -4.47 -16.95
C LEU A 92 -3.16 -3.27 -17.04
N PRO A 93 -2.37 -3.14 -18.13
CA PRO A 93 -1.37 -2.09 -18.23
C PRO A 93 -2.00 -0.71 -18.20
N GLY A 94 -1.49 0.12 -17.29
CA GLY A 94 -1.94 1.49 -17.04
C GLY A 94 -3.21 1.60 -16.19
N ARG A 95 -3.71 0.50 -15.61
CA ARG A 95 -4.79 0.52 -14.61
C ARG A 95 -4.28 0.21 -13.22
N THR A 96 -4.87 0.86 -12.22
CA THR A 96 -4.55 0.59 -10.82
C THR A 96 -5.49 -0.42 -10.20
N ASP A 97 -5.01 -1.06 -9.13
CA ASP A 97 -5.79 -1.91 -8.24
C ASP A 97 -7.04 -1.18 -7.70
N ASN A 98 -6.90 0.11 -7.37
CA ASN A 98 -8.02 0.93 -6.91
C ASN A 98 -9.09 1.13 -8.01
N GLU A 99 -8.70 1.35 -9.26
CA GLU A 99 -9.65 1.44 -10.38
C GLU A 99 -10.42 0.12 -10.56
N ILE A 100 -9.73 -1.01 -10.47
CA ILE A 100 -10.32 -2.34 -10.62
C ILE A 100 -11.27 -2.64 -9.46
N LYS A 101 -10.85 -2.36 -8.23
CA LYS A 101 -11.71 -2.48 -7.04
C LYS A 101 -12.96 -1.60 -7.17
N ASN A 102 -12.81 -0.37 -7.67
CA ASN A 102 -13.94 0.52 -7.90
C ASN A 102 -14.88 0.00 -9.00
N PHE A 103 -14.32 -0.52 -10.09
CA PHE A 103 -15.11 -1.17 -11.15
C PHE A 103 -15.96 -2.29 -10.60
N TRP A 104 -15.35 -3.22 -9.89
CA TRP A 104 -16.05 -4.37 -9.32
C TRP A 104 -17.20 -3.94 -8.41
N ARG A 105 -16.95 -2.98 -7.50
CA ARG A 105 -17.99 -2.38 -6.64
C ARG A 105 -19.14 -1.76 -7.44
N THR A 106 -18.84 -1.02 -8.52
CA THR A 106 -19.91 -0.46 -9.36
C THR A 106 -20.64 -1.52 -10.19
N HIS A 107 -19.94 -2.58 -10.61
CA HIS A 107 -20.50 -3.66 -11.41
C HIS A 107 -21.46 -4.53 -10.58
N MET A 108 -21.05 -4.94 -9.37
CA MET A 108 -21.89 -5.69 -8.44
C MET A 108 -23.17 -4.95 -8.07
N ARG A 109 -23.10 -3.64 -7.79
CA ARG A 109 -24.29 -2.82 -7.53
C ARG A 109 -25.30 -2.83 -8.69
N LYS A 110 -24.82 -2.84 -9.95
CA LYS A 110 -25.70 -2.96 -11.12
C LYS A 110 -26.34 -4.34 -11.23
N VAL A 111 -25.58 -5.40 -10.97
CA VAL A 111 -26.07 -6.79 -11.01
C VAL A 111 -27.16 -7.01 -9.96
N VAL A 112 -26.96 -6.56 -8.72
CA VAL A 112 -27.97 -6.68 -7.64
C VAL A 112 -29.23 -5.88 -7.96
N LYS A 113 -29.08 -4.66 -8.51
CA LYS A 113 -30.23 -3.83 -8.93
C LYS A 113 -31.00 -4.44 -10.09
N ALA A 114 -30.32 -5.10 -11.03
CA ALA A 114 -30.97 -5.82 -12.12
C ALA A 114 -31.73 -7.06 -11.62
N ALA A 115 -31.12 -7.85 -10.72
CA ALA A 115 -31.75 -9.06 -10.16
C ALA A 115 -32.99 -8.76 -9.30
N SER A 116 -33.01 -7.61 -8.62
CA SER A 116 -34.18 -7.16 -7.83
C SER A 116 -35.32 -6.60 -8.68
N HIS A 117 -35.13 -6.36 -9.97
CA HIS A 117 -36.22 -5.97 -10.86
C HIS A 117 -37.03 -7.17 -11.38
N ASP A 118 -36.48 -8.39 -11.31
CA ASP A 118 -37.13 -9.62 -11.78
C ASP A 118 -37.89 -10.41 -10.69
N HIS A 119 -37.82 -10.01 -9.42
CA HIS A 119 -38.52 -10.73 -8.34
C HIS A 119 -39.10 -9.78 -7.27
N VAL A 120 -40.43 -9.60 -7.32
CA VAL A 120 -41.37 -9.09 -6.29
C VAL A 120 -41.06 -7.75 -5.62
N VAL A 121 -42.03 -6.83 -5.74
CA VAL A 121 -42.26 -5.61 -4.95
C VAL A 121 -41.83 -5.71 -3.48
N VAL A 122 -40.63 -5.24 -3.18
CA VAL A 122 -40.23 -4.79 -1.83
C VAL A 122 -39.76 -3.34 -1.95
N SER A 123 -40.28 -2.47 -1.09
CA SER A 123 -40.07 -1.02 -1.12
C SER A 123 -38.59 -0.64 -1.30
N PRO A 124 -38.25 0.24 -2.27
CA PRO A 124 -36.86 0.52 -2.68
C PRO A 124 -35.99 1.21 -1.62
N SER A 125 -36.57 1.66 -0.49
CA SER A 125 -35.84 2.39 0.54
C SER A 125 -35.08 1.51 1.54
N SER A 126 -35.53 0.27 1.82
CA SER A 126 -34.88 -0.60 2.83
C SER A 126 -33.82 -1.52 2.24
N SER A 127 -33.97 -1.98 0.99
CA SER A 127 -33.00 -2.86 0.34
C SER A 127 -31.69 -2.15 0.03
N ALA A 128 -31.74 -0.89 -0.41
CA ALA A 128 -30.55 -0.07 -0.64
C ALA A 128 -29.74 0.17 0.65
N GLN A 129 -30.42 0.39 1.77
CA GLN A 129 -29.79 0.60 3.08
C GLN A 129 -29.13 -0.68 3.62
N ILE A 130 -29.76 -1.84 3.44
CA ILE A 130 -29.18 -3.13 3.86
C ILE A 130 -27.94 -3.49 3.02
N ILE A 131 -27.94 -3.15 1.72
CA ILE A 131 -26.76 -3.36 0.85
C ILE A 131 -25.62 -2.41 1.26
N GLU A 132 -25.90 -1.13 1.53
CA GLU A 132 -24.88 -0.19 2.01
C GLU A 132 -24.26 -0.63 3.35
N ILE A 133 -25.08 -1.10 4.30
CA ILE A 133 -24.59 -1.61 5.60
C ILE A 133 -23.80 -2.93 5.43
N GLY A 134 -24.27 -3.82 4.55
CA GLY A 134 -23.57 -5.06 4.21
C GLY A 134 -22.24 -4.83 3.48
N GLU A 135 -22.19 -3.83 2.60
CA GLU A 135 -20.97 -3.37 1.91
C GLU A 135 -20.00 -2.72 2.90
N GLU A 136 -20.45 -1.89 3.85
CA GLU A 136 -19.58 -1.30 4.87
C GLU A 136 -19.01 -2.35 5.84
N LEU A 137 -19.78 -3.39 6.15
CA LEU A 137 -19.33 -4.54 6.96
C LEU A 137 -18.38 -5.47 6.19
N LEU A 138 -18.56 -5.63 4.88
CA LEU A 138 -17.61 -6.34 4.01
C LEU A 138 -16.32 -5.54 3.85
N ASP A 139 -16.39 -4.22 3.67
CA ASP A 139 -15.22 -3.33 3.55
C ASP A 139 -14.39 -3.34 4.86
N ARG A 140 -15.04 -3.30 6.04
CA ARG A 140 -14.34 -3.46 7.34
C ARG A 140 -13.68 -4.82 7.52
N ARG A 141 -14.24 -5.89 6.93
CA ARG A 141 -13.67 -7.24 6.98
C ARG A 141 -12.54 -7.42 5.96
N GLU A 142 -12.62 -6.74 4.82
CA GLU A 142 -11.64 -6.79 3.74
C GLU A 142 -10.39 -5.93 4.04
N GLU A 143 -10.50 -4.82 4.77
CA GLU A 143 -9.33 -4.01 5.15
C GLU A 143 -8.34 -4.74 6.09
N GLU A 144 -8.80 -5.74 6.86
CA GLU A 144 -7.92 -6.55 7.74
C GLU A 144 -7.22 -7.72 7.03
N GLU A 145 -7.66 -8.10 5.81
CA GLU A 145 -7.12 -9.25 5.08
C GLU A 145 -6.18 -8.86 3.92
N ASP A 146 -5.69 -7.62 3.90
CA ASP A 146 -4.68 -7.12 2.94
C ASP A 146 -3.25 -7.60 3.29
N GLY A 147 -3.11 -8.84 3.74
CA GLY A 147 -1.83 -9.50 3.84
C GLY A 147 -1.51 -10.21 2.53
N TYR A 148 -0.49 -9.76 1.79
CA TYR A 148 0.23 -10.65 0.88
C TYR A 148 0.66 -11.86 1.70
N SER A 149 -0.06 -12.98 1.56
CA SER A 149 0.31 -14.21 2.27
C SER A 149 1.72 -14.59 1.81
N MET A 150 2.53 -15.14 2.72
CA MET A 150 3.81 -15.73 2.31
C MET A 150 3.62 -16.72 1.16
N ASP A 151 2.50 -17.44 1.10
CA ASP A 151 2.19 -18.35 0.00
C ASP A 151 1.96 -17.64 -1.34
N ASP A 152 1.50 -16.40 -1.33
CA ASP A 152 1.35 -15.59 -2.54
C ASP A 152 2.69 -15.00 -2.99
N ILE A 153 3.58 -14.68 -2.05
CA ILE A 153 4.97 -14.30 -2.35
C ILE A 153 5.70 -15.48 -3.00
N TRP A 154 5.61 -16.68 -2.42
CA TRP A 154 6.24 -17.88 -2.97
C TRP A 154 5.68 -18.27 -4.34
N ARG A 155 4.36 -18.15 -4.56
CA ARG A 155 3.76 -18.38 -5.89
C ARG A 155 4.23 -17.37 -6.94
N ASP A 156 4.36 -16.09 -6.55
CA ASP A 156 4.88 -15.05 -7.46
C ASP A 156 6.38 -15.28 -7.76
N ILE A 157 7.16 -15.83 -6.82
CA ILE A 157 8.55 -16.26 -7.04
C ILE A 157 8.60 -17.43 -8.01
N ASP A 158 7.74 -18.44 -7.90
CA ASP A 158 7.71 -19.59 -8.82
C ASP A 158 7.29 -19.21 -10.24
N ASP A 159 6.36 -18.27 -10.39
CA ASP A 159 6.00 -17.71 -11.70
C ASP A 159 7.20 -16.93 -12.32
N GLN A 160 8.08 -16.33 -11.51
CA GLN A 160 9.31 -15.66 -11.97
C GLN A 160 10.49 -16.62 -12.15
N SER A 161 10.57 -17.71 -11.38
CA SER A 161 11.64 -18.71 -11.49
C SER A 161 11.57 -19.42 -12.84
N ASN A 162 10.38 -19.65 -13.39
CA ASN A 162 10.20 -20.13 -14.76
C ASN A 162 10.79 -19.17 -15.83
N VAL A 163 10.86 -17.87 -15.55
CA VAL A 163 11.47 -16.87 -16.45
C VAL A 163 12.99 -16.74 -16.21
N ILE A 164 13.44 -16.81 -14.96
CA ILE A 164 14.86 -16.73 -14.59
C ILE A 164 15.62 -18.00 -15.00
N ASN A 165 15.03 -19.18 -14.79
CA ASN A 165 15.61 -20.46 -15.21
C ASN A 165 15.79 -20.53 -16.74
N GLN A 166 14.88 -19.89 -17.49
CA GLN A 166 15.00 -19.78 -18.94
C GLN A 166 16.14 -18.86 -19.41
N VAL A 167 16.58 -17.91 -18.55
CA VAL A 167 17.70 -17.00 -18.83
C VAL A 167 19.04 -17.57 -18.33
N CYS A 168 19.07 -18.32 -17.22
CA CYS A 168 20.31 -18.92 -16.74
C CYS A 168 20.73 -20.16 -17.56
N ASP A 169 19.79 -20.92 -18.13
CA ASP A 169 20.10 -22.06 -19.03
C ASP A 169 20.82 -21.62 -20.32
N GLN A 170 20.78 -20.34 -20.69
CA GLN A 170 21.50 -19.81 -21.85
C GLN A 170 22.89 -19.23 -21.52
N SER A 171 23.22 -19.09 -20.24
CA SER A 171 24.54 -18.60 -19.81
C SER A 171 25.18 -19.59 -18.85
N ASN A 172 26.01 -20.47 -19.40
CA ASN A 172 26.96 -21.31 -18.68
C ASN A 172 27.98 -20.45 -17.91
N PHE A 173 27.56 -19.85 -16.81
CA PHE A 173 28.45 -19.37 -15.76
C PHE A 173 28.34 -20.35 -14.59
N GLU A 174 29.25 -21.32 -14.56
CA GLU A 174 29.48 -22.14 -13.38
C GLU A 174 29.97 -21.24 -12.23
N CYS A 175 29.09 -20.89 -11.30
CA CYS A 175 29.53 -20.44 -9.99
C CYS A 175 30.08 -21.65 -9.24
N GLY A 176 31.42 -21.76 -9.18
CA GLY A 176 32.13 -22.79 -8.42
C GLY A 176 31.73 -22.79 -6.92
N PRO A 177 31.95 -23.90 -6.20
CA PRO A 177 31.43 -24.09 -4.86
C PRO A 177 32.02 -23.07 -3.88
N MET A 178 31.16 -22.26 -3.27
CA MET A 178 31.57 -21.40 -2.16
C MET A 178 31.88 -22.27 -0.94
N SER A 179 33.15 -22.22 -0.52
CA SER A 179 33.64 -22.79 0.74
C SER A 179 32.88 -22.19 1.92
N MET A 180 32.05 -23.02 2.58
CA MET A 180 31.47 -22.68 3.88
C MET A 180 32.56 -22.72 4.95
N SER A 181 33.08 -21.55 5.31
CA SER A 181 33.76 -21.37 6.58
C SER A 181 33.28 -20.05 7.18
N MET A 182 32.28 -20.15 8.03
CA MET A 182 31.77 -19.07 8.88
C MET A 182 32.86 -18.66 9.89
N PRO A 183 33.13 -17.36 10.09
CA PRO A 183 34.11 -16.90 11.07
C PRO A 183 33.60 -17.03 12.52
N PRO A 184 34.48 -17.16 13.53
CA PRO A 184 34.15 -17.78 14.83
C PRO A 184 33.60 -16.83 15.90
N TRP A 185 33.19 -15.59 15.58
CA TRP A 185 33.06 -14.54 16.60
C TRP A 185 31.65 -14.16 17.05
N ASP A 186 30.60 -14.88 16.66
CA ASP A 186 29.24 -14.61 17.17
C ASP A 186 28.72 -15.74 18.07
N TYR A 187 29.32 -15.85 19.25
CA TYR A 187 28.71 -16.43 20.44
C TYR A 187 29.26 -15.72 21.68
N GLY A 188 28.53 -14.76 22.24
CA GLY A 188 28.92 -14.15 23.52
C GLY A 188 28.14 -12.90 23.95
N GLU A 189 27.03 -13.13 24.66
CA GLU A 189 26.49 -12.33 25.77
C GLU A 189 26.23 -10.82 25.59
N TYR A 190 25.18 -10.45 24.85
CA TYR A 190 24.31 -9.35 25.30
C TYR A 190 22.91 -9.55 24.70
N SER A 191 21.98 -10.07 25.49
CA SER A 191 20.57 -10.10 25.11
C SER A 191 19.94 -8.76 25.49
N PRO A 192 19.44 -7.95 24.54
CA PRO A 192 18.90 -6.61 24.82
C PRO A 192 17.56 -6.57 25.58
N TRP A 193 17.07 -7.71 26.09
CA TRP A 193 15.72 -7.84 26.65
C TRP A 193 15.66 -8.06 28.17
N THR A 194 16.73 -7.82 28.91
CA THR A 194 16.65 -7.79 30.39
C THR A 194 16.00 -6.49 30.85
N VAL A 195 14.69 -6.54 31.13
CA VAL A 195 13.97 -5.54 31.90
C VAL A 195 14.52 -5.56 33.31
N VAL A 196 15.18 -4.47 33.72
CA VAL A 196 15.48 -4.18 35.13
C VAL A 196 14.46 -3.16 35.61
N GLU A 197 13.54 -3.63 36.45
CA GLU A 197 12.73 -2.80 37.33
C GLU A 197 13.59 -2.27 38.50
N GLU A 198 13.13 -1.15 39.07
CA GLU A 198 13.60 -0.50 40.30
C GLU A 198 14.94 0.28 40.19
N GLU A 199 15.08 1.52 40.69
CA GLU A 199 14.47 2.13 41.86
C GLU A 199 14.63 3.67 41.82
N ASN A 200 13.67 4.38 42.42
CA ASN A 200 13.74 5.83 42.67
C ASN A 200 14.96 6.18 43.54
N LYS A 201 15.89 6.99 43.02
CA LYS A 201 16.87 7.71 43.85
C LYS A 201 16.96 9.18 43.45
N VAL A 202 16.47 9.99 44.39
CA VAL A 202 16.58 11.44 44.51
C VAL A 202 18.02 11.89 44.26
N PHE A 203 18.22 12.84 43.34
CA PHE A 203 19.50 13.54 43.18
C PHE A 203 19.47 14.87 43.92
N ASP A 204 20.28 14.92 44.97
CA ASP A 204 20.62 16.09 45.79
C ASP A 204 21.69 16.91 45.06
N TYR A 205 21.45 18.21 44.86
CA TYR A 205 22.42 19.13 44.25
C TYR A 205 23.26 19.76 45.36
N GLY A 206 24.42 19.17 45.62
CA GLY A 206 25.46 19.71 46.49
C GLY A 206 26.28 20.80 45.80
N GLU A 207 26.10 22.02 46.28
CA GLU A 207 26.93 23.20 46.14
C GLU A 207 28.39 22.95 46.57
N ALA A 208 29.36 23.36 45.76
CA ALA A 208 30.77 23.40 46.15
C ALA A 208 31.33 24.80 45.90
N VAL A 209 31.60 25.48 47.01
CA VAL A 209 32.27 26.77 47.17
C VAL A 209 33.80 26.58 47.08
N ALA A 210 34.54 27.49 46.44
CA ALA A 210 35.76 28.11 46.99
C ALA A 210 36.63 28.93 46.00
N LEU A 211 36.76 30.24 46.33
CA LEU A 211 37.99 31.05 46.46
C LEU A 211 38.82 31.37 45.18
N SER A 212 39.36 32.57 44.94
CA SER A 212 39.76 33.73 45.78
C SER A 212 39.40 35.08 45.16
#